data_AF-A0A4P6MSD0-F1
#
_entry.id   AF-A0A4P6MSD0-F1
#
_cell.length_a   1.000
_cell.length_b   1.000
_cell.length_c   1.000
_cell.angle_alpha   90.00
_cell.angle_beta   90.00
_cell.angle_gamma   90.00
#
_symmetry.space_group_name_H-M   'P 1'
#
loop_
_entity.id
_entity.type
_entity.pdbx_description
1 polymer ?
#
loop_
_entity_poly.entity_id
_entity_poly.type
_entity_poly.pdbx_seq_one_letter_code
_entity_poly.pdbx_strand_id
1 'polypeptide(L)'
;MKRTYLMALAVAAFALSACSSSDEQGSTTIALIQTLQETIVTRSRARPARPALTRDLINRVPGPVLEVVREQSDGAPSFLSPVARRTDSGVGEVVTWTDSATATLTFRSDLLIATRGLGGDILSSEVSPSIAALSNRSGGGQRIHFVRAEDNKKRRVSFACTVADQGPETLNIVGLVVQTRHIREDCVAPSGRIVNDYWVDSRGGPIWKSRQWGGPVIGYFNIRRLK
;
A
#
# COMPACT_ATOMS: atom_id res chain seq x y z
N MET A 1 -23.73 26.18 69.20
CA MET A 1 -24.95 26.23 68.36
C MET A 1 -24.95 25.00 67.46
N LYS A 2 -25.99 24.14 67.59
CA LYS A 2 -26.71 23.25 66.63
C LYS A 2 -25.95 22.82 65.34
N ARG A 3 -26.00 21.60 64.79
CA ARG A 3 -26.78 20.36 65.03
C ARG A 3 -26.20 19.24 64.13
N THR A 4 -26.30 18.01 64.63
CA THR A 4 -25.99 16.69 64.05
C THR A 4 -26.96 16.28 62.92
N TYR A 5 -26.48 15.59 61.86
CA TYR A 5 -27.24 14.66 60.97
C TYR A 5 -26.24 13.62 60.39
N LEU A 6 -26.25 12.36 60.86
CA LEU A 6 -26.99 11.16 60.37
C LEU A 6 -26.24 10.43 59.22
N MET A 7 -25.66 9.25 59.51
CA MET A 7 -26.10 7.87 59.10
C MET A 7 -25.83 7.53 57.61
N ALA A 8 -25.47 6.34 57.14
CA ALA A 8 -25.35 4.95 57.62
C ALA A 8 -24.52 4.18 56.53
N LEU A 9 -23.54 3.32 56.88
CA LEU A 9 -23.64 1.87 57.11
C LEU A 9 -23.88 1.02 55.83
N ALA A 10 -22.93 0.14 55.47
CA ALA A 10 -23.15 -1.31 55.33
C ALA A 10 -21.94 -2.06 54.74
N VAL A 11 -21.39 -2.91 55.60
CA VAL A 11 -20.49 -4.04 55.39
C VAL A 11 -21.22 -5.17 54.66
N ALA A 12 -20.53 -5.94 53.80
CA ALA A 12 -20.49 -7.41 53.88
C ALA A 12 -19.92 -8.03 52.59
N ALA A 13 -18.70 -8.58 52.73
CA ALA A 13 -18.20 -9.65 51.89
C ALA A 13 -19.05 -10.91 52.13
N PHE A 14 -19.60 -11.49 51.06
CA PHE A 14 -20.12 -12.85 51.08
C PHE A 14 -19.40 -13.69 50.04
N ALA A 15 -18.66 -14.66 50.58
CA ALA A 15 -18.21 -15.84 49.86
C ALA A 15 -19.41 -16.63 49.34
N LEU A 16 -19.38 -17.06 48.09
CA LEU A 16 -20.14 -18.20 47.62
C LEU A 16 -19.20 -19.20 46.97
N SER A 17 -18.84 -20.19 47.77
CA SER A 17 -18.64 -21.57 47.34
C SER A 17 -19.98 -22.13 46.82
N ALA A 18 -20.00 -22.68 45.62
CA ALA A 18 -21.00 -23.67 45.21
C ALA A 18 -20.43 -24.56 44.11
N CYS A 19 -20.05 -25.78 44.48
CA CYS A 19 -19.99 -26.93 43.57
C CYS A 19 -21.41 -27.48 43.38
N SER A 20 -21.77 -27.92 42.17
CA SER A 20 -22.52 -29.18 42.03
C SER A 20 -22.36 -29.80 40.65
N SER A 21 -21.99 -31.08 40.66
CA SER A 21 -22.21 -32.12 39.63
C SER A 21 -23.72 -32.27 39.35
N SER A 22 -24.25 -32.97 38.34
CA SER A 22 -23.85 -33.91 37.28
C SER A 22 -25.12 -34.03 36.39
N ASP A 23 -25.04 -34.52 35.14
CA ASP A 23 -25.97 -35.57 34.65
C ASP A 23 -25.75 -35.93 33.17
N GLU A 24 -25.66 -37.24 32.96
CA GLU A 24 -25.54 -37.96 31.69
C GLU A 24 -26.87 -37.95 30.91
N GLN A 25 -27.03 -37.00 29.99
CA GLN A 25 -28.05 -37.06 28.93
C GLN A 25 -27.65 -36.14 27.77
N GLY A 26 -26.59 -36.50 27.04
CA GLY A 26 -26.10 -35.66 25.94
C GLY A 26 -25.61 -36.40 24.69
N SER A 27 -25.49 -37.73 24.71
CA SER A 27 -24.73 -38.43 23.66
C SER A 27 -25.41 -38.45 22.29
N THR A 28 -26.74 -38.32 22.21
CA THR A 28 -27.48 -38.31 20.94
C THR A 28 -27.62 -36.91 20.33
N THR A 29 -27.60 -35.87 21.15
CA THR A 29 -27.62 -34.47 20.70
C THR A 29 -26.23 -33.99 20.28
N ILE A 30 -25.17 -34.46 20.94
CA ILE A 30 -23.78 -34.10 20.61
C ILE A 30 -23.37 -34.66 19.23
N ALA A 31 -23.82 -35.86 18.85
CA ALA A 31 -23.54 -36.43 17.52
C ALA A 31 -24.23 -35.66 16.37
N LEU A 32 -25.44 -35.12 16.62
CA LEU A 32 -26.13 -34.25 15.65
C LEU A 32 -25.48 -32.85 15.58
N ILE A 33 -24.98 -32.34 16.70
CA ILE A 33 -24.24 -31.07 16.74
C ILE A 33 -22.88 -31.20 16.03
N GLN A 34 -22.20 -32.35 16.16
CA GLN A 34 -20.91 -32.60 15.50
C GLN A 34 -21.07 -32.72 13.97
N THR A 35 -22.13 -33.36 13.49
CA THR A 35 -22.42 -33.44 12.04
C THR A 35 -22.89 -32.10 11.44
N LEU A 36 -23.60 -31.27 12.22
CA LEU A 36 -23.89 -29.88 11.83
C LEU A 36 -22.64 -28.98 11.83
N GLN A 37 -21.69 -29.22 12.75
CA GLN A 37 -20.41 -28.49 12.78
C GLN A 37 -19.51 -28.83 11.60
N GLU A 38 -19.48 -30.07 11.12
CA GLU A 38 -18.71 -30.44 9.92
C GLU A 38 -19.28 -29.79 8.65
N THR A 39 -20.61 -29.60 8.58
CA THR A 39 -21.29 -28.98 7.42
C THR A 39 -21.14 -27.45 7.40
N ILE A 40 -20.98 -26.80 8.57
CA ILE A 40 -20.72 -25.35 8.67
C ILE A 40 -19.22 -25.03 8.47
N VAL A 41 -18.31 -25.91 8.90
CA VAL A 41 -16.86 -25.72 8.71
C VAL A 41 -16.42 -26.00 7.27
N THR A 42 -17.10 -26.91 6.56
CA THR A 42 -16.85 -27.17 5.13
C THR A 42 -17.55 -26.21 4.18
N ARG A 43 -18.57 -25.46 4.63
CA ARG A 43 -19.10 -24.29 3.92
C ARG A 43 -18.22 -23.06 4.16
N SER A 44 -16.93 -23.24 3.86
CA SER A 44 -16.02 -22.25 3.28
C SER A 44 -16.20 -20.82 3.82
N ARG A 45 -15.36 -20.27 4.69
CA ARG A 45 -13.95 -19.88 4.44
C ARG A 45 -13.56 -19.53 2.99
N ALA A 46 -14.48 -19.55 2.02
CA ALA A 46 -14.29 -18.86 0.76
C ALA A 46 -14.65 -17.41 1.06
N ARG A 47 -13.63 -16.61 1.39
CA ARG A 47 -13.72 -15.16 1.28
C ARG A 47 -14.34 -14.89 -0.09
N PRO A 48 -15.49 -14.20 -0.19
CA PRO A 48 -16.17 -14.02 -1.47
C PRO A 48 -15.14 -13.53 -2.48
N ALA A 49 -15.00 -14.26 -3.58
CA ALA A 49 -14.04 -13.95 -4.63
C ALA A 49 -14.32 -12.50 -5.03
N ARG A 50 -13.34 -11.63 -4.80
CA ARG A 50 -13.49 -10.22 -5.14
C ARG A 50 -13.74 -10.17 -6.65
N PRO A 51 -14.77 -9.46 -7.14
CA PRO A 51 -15.06 -9.40 -8.56
C PRO A 51 -13.78 -9.06 -9.33
N ALA A 52 -13.51 -9.81 -10.41
CA ALA A 52 -12.36 -9.53 -11.24
C ALA A 52 -12.44 -8.08 -11.74
N LEU A 53 -11.33 -7.36 -11.68
CA LEU A 53 -11.26 -6.00 -12.20
C LEU A 53 -11.48 -6.05 -13.72
N THR A 54 -12.54 -5.43 -14.22
CA THR A 54 -12.86 -5.35 -15.66
C THR A 54 -12.71 -3.94 -16.20
N ARG A 55 -12.55 -3.82 -17.52
CA ARG A 55 -12.47 -2.53 -18.19
C ARG A 55 -13.73 -1.69 -17.99
N ASP A 56 -14.90 -2.33 -18.04
CA ASP A 56 -16.19 -1.66 -17.82
C ASP A 56 -16.32 -1.10 -16.41
N LEU A 57 -15.81 -1.81 -15.39
CA LEU A 57 -15.81 -1.30 -14.01
C LEU A 57 -14.88 -0.10 -13.87
N ILE A 58 -13.67 -0.15 -14.43
CA ILE A 58 -12.72 0.98 -14.40
C ILE A 58 -13.33 2.21 -15.09
N ASN A 59 -13.97 2.02 -16.24
CA ASN A 59 -14.52 3.11 -17.03
C ASN A 59 -15.67 3.86 -16.34
N ARG A 60 -16.37 3.20 -15.40
CA ARG A 60 -17.41 3.83 -14.56
C ARG A 60 -16.85 4.76 -13.48
N VAL A 61 -15.57 4.61 -13.12
CA VAL A 61 -14.92 5.49 -12.15
C VAL A 61 -14.54 6.82 -12.84
N PRO A 62 -14.98 7.98 -12.32
CA PRO A 62 -14.56 9.27 -12.85
C PRO A 62 -13.07 9.52 -12.61
N GLY A 63 -12.40 10.05 -13.63
CA GLY A 63 -11.00 10.48 -13.53
C GLY A 63 -9.96 9.35 -13.55
N PRO A 64 -8.68 9.71 -13.36
CA PRO A 64 -7.56 8.77 -13.33
C PRO A 64 -7.57 7.87 -12.09
N VAL A 65 -7.13 6.62 -12.25
CA VAL A 65 -7.03 5.64 -11.14
C VAL A 65 -5.68 4.92 -11.22
N LEU A 66 -5.00 4.81 -10.08
CA LEU A 66 -3.84 3.93 -9.91
C LEU A 66 -4.26 2.68 -9.14
N GLU A 67 -3.80 1.52 -9.59
CA GLU A 67 -3.75 0.32 -8.76
C GLU A 67 -2.34 0.17 -8.19
N VAL A 68 -2.24 -0.10 -6.89
CA VAL A 68 -0.99 -0.23 -6.17
C VAL A 68 -0.96 -1.51 -5.35
N VAL A 69 0.10 -2.30 -5.52
CA VAL A 69 0.39 -3.51 -4.75
C VAL A 69 1.72 -3.34 -4.05
N ARG A 70 1.78 -3.60 -2.75
CA ARG A 70 3.04 -3.68 -2.01
C ARG A 70 3.56 -5.11 -2.08
N GLU A 71 4.80 -5.30 -2.53
CA GLU A 71 5.38 -6.64 -2.69
C GLU A 71 5.53 -7.40 -1.37
N GLN A 72 5.72 -6.69 -0.27
CA GLN A 72 5.92 -7.28 1.06
C GLN A 72 4.62 -7.41 1.86
N SER A 73 3.45 -7.26 1.22
CA SER A 73 2.16 -7.33 1.88
C SER A 73 1.26 -8.35 1.20
N ASP A 74 0.67 -9.25 1.98
CA ASP A 74 -0.35 -10.21 1.50
C ASP A 74 -1.73 -9.55 1.33
N GLY A 75 -1.77 -8.22 1.42
CA GLY A 75 -2.97 -7.41 1.23
C GLY A 75 -3.42 -7.42 -0.22
N ALA A 76 -4.71 -7.14 -0.41
CA ALA A 76 -5.22 -6.91 -1.76
C ALA A 76 -4.73 -5.56 -2.31
N PRO A 77 -4.78 -5.33 -3.64
CA PRO A 77 -4.40 -4.05 -4.22
C PRO A 77 -5.19 -2.88 -3.63
N SER A 78 -4.51 -1.75 -3.42
CA SER A 78 -5.14 -0.45 -3.14
C SER A 78 -5.41 0.26 -4.46
N PHE A 79 -6.57 0.91 -4.55
CA PHE A 79 -6.91 1.79 -5.68
C PHE A 79 -6.87 3.23 -5.21
N LEU A 80 -6.10 4.06 -5.91
CA LEU A 80 -5.85 5.43 -5.52
C LEU A 80 -6.41 6.40 -6.56
N SER A 81 -6.93 7.52 -6.07
CA SER A 81 -7.40 8.66 -6.86
C SER A 81 -6.60 9.92 -6.49
N PRO A 82 -6.43 10.87 -7.43
CA PRO A 82 -5.66 12.07 -7.16
C PRO A 82 -6.45 13.01 -6.23
N VAL A 83 -5.79 13.57 -5.23
CA VAL A 83 -6.39 14.51 -4.25
C VAL A 83 -5.72 15.87 -4.21
N ALA A 84 -4.49 15.98 -4.71
CA ALA A 84 -3.82 17.27 -4.85
C ALA A 84 -2.89 17.25 -6.05
N ARG A 85 -2.79 18.41 -6.70
CA ARG A 85 -1.84 18.69 -7.79
C ARG A 85 -1.16 20.02 -7.50
N ARG A 86 0.14 20.09 -7.72
CA ARG A 86 0.90 21.32 -7.54
C ARG A 86 2.13 21.35 -8.44
N THR A 87 2.56 22.55 -8.77
CA THR A 87 3.84 22.85 -9.40
C THR A 87 4.71 23.61 -8.41
N ASP A 88 6.02 23.38 -8.47
CA ASP A 88 7.01 24.14 -7.71
C ASP A 88 8.19 24.50 -8.63
N SER A 89 9.28 25.03 -8.07
CA SER A 89 10.47 25.41 -8.85
C SER A 89 11.22 24.22 -9.46
N GLY A 90 10.90 22.98 -9.07
CA GLY A 90 11.48 21.78 -9.67
C GLY A 90 10.74 21.35 -10.94
N VAL A 91 11.40 20.53 -11.75
CA VAL A 91 10.83 20.00 -13.01
C VAL A 91 9.64 19.08 -12.73
N GLY A 92 8.55 19.25 -13.48
CA GLY A 92 7.40 18.36 -13.49
C GLY A 92 6.31 18.66 -12.45
N GLU A 93 5.09 18.21 -12.73
CA GLU A 93 3.96 18.30 -11.80
C GLU A 93 4.15 17.31 -10.63
N VAL A 94 3.74 17.74 -9.43
CA VAL A 94 3.62 16.89 -8.26
C VAL A 94 2.14 16.54 -8.03
N VAL A 95 1.84 15.25 -7.96
CA VAL A 95 0.48 14.74 -7.74
C VAL A 95 0.47 13.84 -6.51
N THR A 96 -0.42 14.15 -5.56
CA THR A 96 -0.69 13.28 -4.42
C THR A 96 -1.94 12.47 -4.68
N TRP A 97 -1.83 11.17 -4.46
CA TRP A 97 -2.89 10.19 -4.61
C TRP A 97 -3.20 9.59 -3.25
N THR A 98 -4.46 9.30 -2.97
CA THR A 98 -4.89 8.64 -1.73
C THR A 98 -5.72 7.41 -2.04
N ASP A 99 -5.65 6.41 -1.16
CA ASP A 99 -6.63 5.33 -1.12
C ASP A 99 -7.79 5.67 -0.16
N SER A 100 -8.74 4.74 -0.04
CA SER A 100 -9.88 4.86 0.90
C SER A 100 -9.47 4.76 2.37
N ALA A 101 -8.25 4.29 2.66
CA ALA A 101 -7.71 4.11 4.00
C ALA A 101 -6.80 5.27 4.43
N THR A 102 -6.82 6.40 3.70
CA THR A 102 -6.05 7.63 3.95
C THR A 102 -4.54 7.52 3.74
N ALA A 103 -4.04 6.38 3.26
CA ALA A 103 -2.64 6.28 2.87
C ALA A 103 -2.42 7.07 1.58
N THR A 104 -1.30 7.80 1.51
CA THR A 104 -0.98 8.64 0.34
C THR A 104 0.33 8.27 -0.31
N LEU A 105 0.36 8.37 -1.63
CA LEU A 105 1.56 8.32 -2.45
C LEU A 105 1.66 9.60 -3.26
N THR A 106 2.81 10.27 -3.20
CA THR A 106 3.07 11.49 -3.95
C THR A 106 4.11 11.22 -5.01
N PHE A 107 3.79 11.60 -6.25
CA PHE A 107 4.64 11.40 -7.42
C PHE A 107 5.03 12.74 -8.03
N ARG A 108 6.23 12.82 -8.60
CA ARG A 108 6.67 13.90 -9.48
C ARG A 108 7.02 13.29 -10.83
N SER A 109 6.32 13.69 -11.89
CA SER A 109 6.46 13.07 -13.21
C SER A 109 6.39 11.52 -13.16
N ASP A 110 5.39 10.98 -12.44
CA ASP A 110 5.19 9.55 -12.17
C ASP A 110 6.30 8.83 -11.33
N LEU A 111 7.35 9.53 -10.90
CA LEU A 111 8.35 8.99 -9.96
C LEU A 111 7.89 9.21 -8.51
N LEU A 112 7.95 8.16 -7.68
CA LEU A 112 7.57 8.23 -6.27
C LEU A 112 8.55 9.14 -5.50
N ILE A 113 8.00 10.18 -4.86
CA ILE A 113 8.79 11.13 -4.05
C ILE A 113 8.42 11.12 -2.57
N ALA A 114 7.21 10.69 -2.19
CA ALA A 114 6.82 10.56 -0.78
C ALA A 114 5.70 9.53 -0.59
N THR A 115 5.64 8.98 0.61
CA THR A 115 4.53 8.14 1.10
C THR A 115 4.06 8.67 2.45
N ARG A 116 2.80 8.46 2.81
CA ARG A 116 2.32 8.65 4.19
C ARG A 116 1.28 7.61 4.59
N GLY A 117 1.30 7.24 5.87
CA GLY A 117 0.29 6.38 6.48
C GLY A 117 0.55 4.89 6.25
N LEU A 118 1.76 4.52 5.80
CA LEU A 118 2.14 3.14 5.51
C LEU A 118 3.13 2.54 6.52
N GLY A 119 3.75 3.38 7.36
CA GLY A 119 4.81 2.95 8.28
C GLY A 119 6.16 2.85 7.57
N GLY A 120 7.20 3.50 8.10
CA GLY A 120 8.51 3.58 7.45
C GLY A 120 8.53 4.42 6.16
N ASP A 121 7.73 5.48 6.16
CA ASP A 121 7.47 6.32 5.00
C ASP A 121 8.70 7.02 4.41
N ILE A 122 8.68 7.21 3.09
CA ILE A 122 9.51 8.20 2.40
C ILE A 122 8.93 9.58 2.69
N LEU A 123 9.69 10.43 3.37
CA LEU A 123 9.30 11.81 3.69
C LEU A 123 9.37 12.71 2.46
N SER A 124 10.45 12.58 1.70
CA SER A 124 10.67 13.31 0.45
C SER A 124 11.78 12.63 -0.35
N SER A 125 11.81 12.86 -1.66
CA SER A 125 12.88 12.39 -2.53
C SER A 125 13.28 13.45 -3.53
N GLU A 126 14.56 13.50 -3.86
CA GLU A 126 15.11 14.32 -4.93
C GLU A 126 15.36 13.40 -6.14
N VAL A 127 14.65 13.67 -7.23
CA VAL A 127 14.55 12.75 -8.39
C VAL A 127 14.82 13.46 -9.72
N SER A 128 15.27 14.73 -9.72
CA SER A 128 15.45 15.50 -10.95
C SER A 128 16.39 14.83 -11.96
N PRO A 129 17.54 14.24 -11.56
CA PRO A 129 18.38 13.50 -12.49
C PRO A 129 17.68 12.26 -13.06
N SER A 130 16.91 11.53 -12.24
CA SER A 130 16.09 10.40 -12.68
C SER A 130 15.04 10.82 -13.72
N ILE A 131 14.34 11.94 -13.51
CA ILE A 131 13.36 12.48 -14.48
C ILE A 131 14.01 12.75 -15.84
N ALA A 132 15.17 13.41 -15.83
CA ALA A 132 15.92 13.70 -17.05
C ALA A 132 16.39 12.41 -17.74
N ALA A 133 16.92 11.45 -16.98
CA ALA A 133 17.42 10.19 -17.49
C ALA A 133 16.31 9.29 -18.06
N LEU A 134 15.13 9.22 -17.43
CA LEU A 134 13.97 8.52 -17.99
C LEU A 134 13.48 9.16 -19.28
N SER A 135 13.45 10.50 -19.34
CA SER A 135 13.06 11.24 -20.55
C SER A 135 14.02 10.97 -21.71
N ASN A 136 15.31 10.94 -21.44
CA ASN A 136 16.37 10.61 -22.41
C ASN A 136 16.56 9.10 -22.63
N ARG A 137 15.86 8.26 -21.85
CA ARG A 137 15.98 6.79 -21.84
C ARG A 137 17.42 6.28 -21.64
N SER A 138 18.27 7.10 -21.03
CA SER A 138 19.70 6.89 -20.89
C SER A 138 20.31 7.85 -19.86
N GLY A 139 21.54 7.59 -19.44
CA GLY A 139 22.26 8.43 -18.49
C GLY A 139 21.98 8.01 -17.05
N GLY A 140 21.85 8.99 -16.15
CA GLY A 140 21.69 8.72 -14.73
C GLY A 140 22.04 9.93 -13.87
N GLY A 141 22.18 9.70 -12.58
CA GLY A 141 22.56 10.72 -11.62
C GLY A 141 22.20 10.35 -10.20
N GLN A 142 22.32 11.33 -9.30
CA GLN A 142 22.02 11.10 -7.90
C GLN A 142 20.50 11.06 -7.66
N ARG A 143 20.05 10.05 -6.91
CA ARG A 143 18.71 9.99 -6.33
C ARG A 143 18.82 9.99 -4.81
N ILE A 144 18.08 10.88 -4.15
CA ILE A 144 18.12 11.00 -2.69
C ILE A 144 16.75 10.68 -2.13
N HIS A 145 16.71 9.82 -1.13
CA HIS A 145 15.53 9.57 -0.31
C HIS A 145 15.76 10.09 1.10
N PHE A 146 14.76 10.77 1.65
CA PHE A 146 14.69 11.07 3.06
C PHE A 146 13.62 10.18 3.68
N VAL A 147 14.05 9.21 4.48
CA VAL A 147 13.16 8.21 5.08
C VAL A 147 12.97 8.48 6.57
N ARG A 148 11.79 8.15 7.09
CA ARG A 148 11.60 8.04 8.53
C ARG A 148 12.08 6.67 8.98
N ALA A 149 13.07 6.66 9.86
CA ALA A 149 13.57 5.43 10.47
C ALA A 149 12.90 5.17 11.82
N GLU A 150 13.22 4.02 12.42
CA GLU A 150 12.52 3.46 13.59
C GLU A 150 12.56 4.36 14.83
N ASP A 151 13.65 5.11 15.02
CA ASP A 151 13.80 6.12 16.08
C ASP A 151 13.05 7.44 15.77
N ASN A 152 12.18 7.44 14.77
CA ASN A 152 11.44 8.58 14.23
C ASN A 152 12.30 9.72 13.66
N LYS A 153 13.62 9.52 13.49
CA LYS A 153 14.51 10.52 12.88
C LYS A 153 14.51 10.42 11.35
N LYS A 154 14.73 11.56 10.71
CA LYS A 154 14.95 11.69 9.27
C LYS A 154 16.35 11.16 8.93
N ARG A 155 16.42 10.16 8.04
CA ARG A 155 17.69 9.66 7.49
C ARG A 155 17.76 9.96 5.99
N ARG A 156 18.93 10.42 5.53
CA ARG A 156 19.23 10.64 4.11
C ARG A 156 19.87 9.38 3.55
N VAL A 157 19.34 8.88 2.44
CA VAL A 157 19.92 7.78 1.66
C VAL A 157 20.18 8.31 0.27
N SER A 158 21.45 8.29 -0.17
CA SER A 158 21.85 8.82 -1.48
C SER A 158 22.32 7.67 -2.34
N PHE A 159 21.73 7.53 -3.53
CA PHE A 159 22.08 6.53 -4.53
C PHE A 159 22.73 7.19 -5.74
N ALA A 160 23.69 6.50 -6.35
CA ALA A 160 24.13 6.77 -7.71
C ALA A 160 23.35 5.86 -8.66
N CYS A 161 22.57 6.46 -9.55
CA CYS A 161 21.65 5.74 -10.43
C CYS A 161 22.08 5.80 -11.89
N THR A 162 21.84 4.72 -12.62
CA THR A 162 22.01 4.61 -14.08
C THR A 162 20.72 4.12 -14.71
N VAL A 163 20.38 4.65 -15.88
CA VAL A 163 19.14 4.35 -16.60
C VAL A 163 19.46 3.71 -17.94
N ALA A 164 18.75 2.64 -18.27
CA ALA A 164 18.88 1.93 -19.53
C ALA A 164 17.51 1.56 -20.13
N ASP A 165 17.32 1.84 -21.41
CA ASP A 165 16.20 1.34 -22.22
C ASP A 165 16.37 -0.18 -22.42
N GLN A 166 15.40 -0.95 -21.93
CA GLN A 166 15.33 -2.41 -22.08
C GLN A 166 14.59 -2.82 -23.36
N GLY A 167 14.03 -1.87 -24.10
CA GLY A 167 13.34 -2.09 -25.36
C GLY A 167 11.82 -1.91 -25.29
N PRO A 168 11.14 -2.11 -26.42
CA PRO A 168 9.69 -2.00 -26.49
C PRO A 168 9.00 -3.17 -25.79
N GLU A 169 7.91 -2.88 -25.09
CA GLU A 169 7.03 -3.88 -24.48
C GLU A 169 5.57 -3.46 -24.64
N THR A 170 4.73 -4.36 -25.14
CA THR A 170 3.28 -4.13 -25.20
C THR A 170 2.62 -4.62 -23.91
N LEU A 171 1.97 -3.72 -23.19
CA LEU A 171 1.22 -4.05 -21.99
C LEU A 171 -0.26 -4.30 -22.29
N ASN A 172 -0.86 -5.21 -21.55
CA ASN A 172 -2.32 -5.31 -21.40
C ASN A 172 -2.70 -4.87 -19.98
N ILE A 173 -3.20 -3.65 -19.86
CA ILE A 173 -3.74 -3.12 -18.62
C ILE A 173 -5.24 -3.37 -18.66
N VAL A 174 -5.74 -4.45 -18.06
CA VAL A 174 -7.19 -4.71 -17.92
C VAL A 174 -7.96 -4.48 -19.23
N GLY A 175 -7.57 -5.18 -20.30
CA GLY A 175 -8.18 -5.08 -21.63
C GLY A 175 -7.74 -3.88 -22.47
N LEU A 176 -6.94 -2.95 -21.93
CA LEU A 176 -6.34 -1.86 -22.69
C LEU A 176 -4.93 -2.27 -23.13
N VAL A 177 -4.73 -2.34 -24.45
CA VAL A 177 -3.42 -2.61 -25.04
C VAL A 177 -2.66 -1.30 -25.19
N VAL A 178 -1.46 -1.23 -24.62
CA VAL A 178 -0.63 -0.03 -24.59
C VAL A 178 0.78 -0.35 -25.07
N GLN A 179 1.29 0.43 -26.03
CA GLN A 179 2.67 0.33 -26.49
C GLN A 179 3.60 1.12 -25.59
N THR A 180 4.53 0.45 -24.91
CA THR A 180 5.45 1.08 -23.97
C THR A 180 6.91 0.78 -24.31
N ARG A 181 7.82 1.53 -23.70
CA ARG A 181 9.22 1.13 -23.56
C ARG A 181 9.51 0.84 -22.10
N HIS A 182 10.15 -0.30 -21.85
CA HIS A 182 10.60 -0.69 -20.54
C HIS A 182 11.94 -0.01 -20.25
N ILE A 183 11.97 0.86 -19.26
CA ILE A 183 13.15 1.59 -18.81
C ILE A 183 13.50 1.08 -17.41
N ARG A 184 14.76 0.72 -17.20
CA ARG A 184 15.27 0.30 -15.89
C ARG A 184 16.19 1.36 -15.32
N GLU A 185 15.96 1.73 -14.05
CA GLU A 185 16.85 2.55 -13.25
C GLU A 185 17.54 1.67 -12.20
N ASP A 186 18.85 1.56 -12.27
CA ASP A 186 19.68 0.84 -11.32
C ASP A 186 20.42 1.80 -10.40
N CYS A 187 20.17 1.72 -9.11
CA CYS A 187 20.64 2.66 -8.11
C CYS A 187 21.49 1.95 -7.04
N VAL A 188 22.73 2.39 -6.86
CA VAL A 188 23.69 1.81 -5.92
C VAL A 188 24.06 2.82 -4.83
N ALA A 189 24.12 2.33 -3.59
CA ALA A 189 24.62 3.04 -2.43
C ALA A 189 25.49 2.08 -1.58
N PRO A 190 26.30 2.57 -0.62
CA PRO A 190 27.02 1.70 0.30
C PRO A 190 26.10 0.75 1.09
N SER A 191 24.85 1.16 1.32
CA SER A 191 23.84 0.36 2.02
C SER A 191 23.17 -0.71 1.15
N GLY A 192 23.47 -0.76 -0.15
CA GLY A 192 22.90 -1.75 -1.07
C GLY A 192 22.45 -1.16 -2.41
N ARG A 193 21.75 -2.00 -3.17
CA ARG A 193 21.26 -1.70 -4.53
C ARG A 193 19.74 -1.76 -4.57
N ILE A 194 19.14 -0.82 -5.27
CA ILE A 194 17.71 -0.83 -5.61
C ILE A 194 17.54 -0.72 -7.12
N VAL A 195 16.49 -1.33 -7.66
CA VAL A 195 16.19 -1.34 -9.10
C VAL A 195 14.74 -0.94 -9.29
N ASN A 196 14.51 0.17 -9.98
CA ASN A 196 13.18 0.62 -10.38
C ASN A 196 12.94 0.30 -11.85
N ASP A 197 11.76 -0.21 -12.18
CA ASP A 197 11.35 -0.51 -13.56
C ASP A 197 10.16 0.37 -13.94
N TYR A 198 10.19 0.92 -15.15
CA TYR A 198 9.21 1.89 -15.65
C TYR A 198 8.79 1.51 -17.07
N TRP A 199 7.48 1.39 -17.30
CA TRP A 199 6.93 1.17 -18.63
C TRP A 199 6.32 2.47 -19.13
N VAL A 200 7.13 3.23 -19.86
CA VAL A 200 6.83 4.58 -20.33
C VAL A 200 6.07 4.49 -21.66
N ASP A 201 5.02 5.29 -21.85
CA ASP A 201 4.31 5.34 -23.13
C ASP A 201 5.27 5.64 -24.30
N SER A 202 5.23 4.82 -25.34
CA SER A 202 6.17 4.93 -26.47
C SER A 202 6.06 6.26 -27.22
N ARG A 203 4.92 6.96 -27.10
CA ARG A 203 4.61 8.23 -27.77
C ARG A 203 4.92 9.46 -26.91
N GLY A 204 5.59 9.30 -25.76
CA GLY A 204 5.94 10.41 -24.87
C GLY A 204 4.83 10.79 -23.89
N GLY A 205 4.03 9.81 -23.48
CA GLY A 205 2.97 9.95 -22.47
C GLY A 205 3.39 9.50 -21.07
N PRO A 206 2.43 9.12 -20.20
CA PRO A 206 2.70 8.78 -18.81
C PRO A 206 3.43 7.44 -18.66
N ILE A 207 3.85 7.16 -17.43
CA ILE A 207 4.25 5.81 -17.02
C ILE A 207 3.00 4.97 -16.76
N TRP A 208 2.81 3.91 -17.54
CA TRP A 208 1.61 3.05 -17.47
C TRP A 208 1.73 1.98 -16.39
N LYS A 209 2.94 1.50 -16.15
CA LYS A 209 3.29 0.54 -15.10
C LYS A 209 4.63 0.93 -14.52
N SER A 210 4.82 0.73 -13.22
CA SER A 210 6.14 0.84 -12.61
C SER A 210 6.30 -0.09 -11.42
N ARG A 211 7.54 -0.51 -11.17
CA ARG A 211 7.98 -1.10 -9.92
C ARG A 211 8.94 -0.11 -9.27
N GLN A 212 8.57 0.44 -8.12
CA GLN A 212 9.32 1.52 -7.48
C GLN A 212 9.60 1.20 -6.01
N TRP A 213 10.83 1.45 -5.58
CA TRP A 213 11.22 1.29 -4.18
C TRP A 213 10.59 2.38 -3.30
N GLY A 214 9.84 1.94 -2.30
CA GLY A 214 9.09 2.72 -1.34
C GLY A 214 9.78 2.96 -0.01
N GLY A 215 11.07 2.59 0.11
CA GLY A 215 11.83 2.70 1.35
C GLY A 215 12.14 1.35 2.00
N PRO A 216 12.96 1.35 3.06
CA PRO A 216 13.50 0.11 3.64
C PRO A 216 12.44 -0.77 4.31
N VAL A 217 11.41 -0.17 4.90
CA VAL A 217 10.33 -0.88 5.60
C VAL A 217 9.22 -1.31 4.64
N ILE A 218 8.88 -0.44 3.68
CA ILE A 218 7.77 -0.66 2.75
C ILE A 218 8.14 -1.64 1.63
N GLY A 219 9.43 -1.67 1.23
CA GLY A 219 9.89 -2.46 0.10
C GLY A 219 9.47 -1.83 -1.22
N TYR A 220 8.95 -2.62 -2.15
CA TYR A 220 8.58 -2.16 -3.49
C TYR A 220 7.07 -2.03 -3.67
N PHE A 221 6.67 -1.03 -4.45
CA PHE A 221 5.34 -0.90 -5.00
C PHE A 221 5.32 -1.34 -6.46
N ASN A 222 4.36 -2.19 -6.82
CA ASN A 222 3.92 -2.37 -8.20
C ASN A 222 2.73 -1.45 -8.43
N ILE A 223 2.86 -0.55 -9.40
CA ILE A 223 1.90 0.51 -9.67
C ILE A 223 1.44 0.38 -11.12
N ARG A 224 0.13 0.35 -11.35
CA ARG A 224 -0.47 0.38 -12.70
C ARG A 224 -1.42 1.58 -12.81
N ARG A 225 -1.26 2.36 -13.87
CA ARG A 225 -2.24 3.37 -14.27
C ARG A 225 -3.35 2.69 -15.06
N LEU A 226 -4.58 2.79 -14.56
CA LEU A 226 -5.73 2.10 -15.15
C LEU A 226 -6.47 2.94 -16.21
N LYS A 227 -6.32 4.26 -16.15
CA LYS A 227 -6.93 5.26 -17.02
C LYS A 227 -6.13 6.56 -17.02
#